data_AF-A0A8D8GLX8-F1
#
_entry.id   AF-A0A8D8GLX8-F1
#
_cell.length_a   1.000
_cell.length_b   1.000
_cell.length_c   1.000
_cell.angle_alpha   90.00
_cell.angle_beta   90.00
_cell.angle_gamma   90.00
#
_symmetry.space_group_name_H-M   'P 1'
#
loop_
_entity.id
_entity.type
_entity.pdbx_description
1 polymer ?
#
loop_
_entity_poly.entity_id
_entity_poly.type
_entity_poly.pdbx_seq_one_letter_code
_entity_poly.pdbx_strand_id
1 'polypeptide(L)'
;MHILPDLKRLEHLYSVEDGLVVVGVHSAKFENEKDSANIAAAVQRYEISHPVVNDNVASMWRALRVQCWPTLMILGPRANPLFVIMGEGHFDDLKLYVSTAMKFYKDKGAILNHSLPMNLASSQVETSHLQFPGKIACSYREGISDGNDNPLYAISDSGNHRILVVNSEGTVLHRVGGKKSGFVDGDFRKARFNAPQGLAFQNDDVIFVADNENHAIRRIDLKAKQVTTVAGSGQQGCDRIGGKIGRDQIISSPWDVAVYRTRNLDMSFHSDESKVPLRDVIFIAMAGIHQIWAIFEEETIWWKFKKYPAGTCLAVAGNGREENRNNSYPNNAAFAQPSGLALNRDAKELYLADSESSSIRKMSLADGKVLAVAGGDRNPLDLFSFGDVDGKLY
;
A
#
# COMPACT_ATOMS: atom_id res chain seq x y z
N MET A 1 6.13 0.03 4.78
CA MET A 1 7.10 -0.23 5.87
C MET A 1 6.38 0.07 7.17
N HIS A 2 5.79 -0.94 7.80
CA HIS A 2 4.79 -0.75 8.87
C HIS A 2 5.43 -0.46 10.23
N ILE A 3 6.74 -0.58 10.35
CA ILE A 3 7.47 -0.24 11.57
C ILE A 3 7.60 1.28 11.80
N LEU A 4 7.49 2.11 10.77
CA LEU A 4 7.72 3.56 10.89
C LEU A 4 6.73 4.27 11.83
N PRO A 5 5.41 3.99 11.80
CA PRO A 5 4.47 4.51 12.80
C PRO A 5 4.81 4.13 14.24
N ASP A 6 5.27 2.90 14.45
CA ASP A 6 5.69 2.39 15.75
C ASP A 6 6.93 3.15 16.28
N LEU A 7 7.92 3.40 15.42
CA LEU A 7 9.09 4.20 15.76
C LEU A 7 8.71 5.66 16.05
N LYS A 8 7.85 6.28 15.23
CA LYS A 8 7.35 7.65 15.44
C LYS A 8 6.61 7.78 16.78
N ARG A 9 5.81 6.78 17.14
CA ARG A 9 5.14 6.70 18.45
C ARG A 9 6.14 6.56 19.58
N LEU A 10 7.20 5.78 19.40
CA LEU A 10 8.27 5.63 20.39
C LEU A 10 9.06 6.93 20.59
N GLU A 11 9.42 7.63 19.52
CA GLU A 11 10.08 8.94 19.56
C GLU A 11 9.22 10.01 20.25
N HIS A 12 7.90 9.92 20.12
CA HIS A 12 6.98 10.80 20.86
C HIS A 12 6.90 10.49 22.36
N LEU A 13 7.12 9.23 22.75
CA LEU A 13 7.12 8.81 24.16
C LEU A 13 8.44 9.12 24.87
N TYR A 14 9.56 9.12 24.15
CA TYR A 14 10.89 9.33 24.71
C TYR A 14 11.72 10.20 23.77
N SER A 15 12.05 11.40 24.23
CA SER A 15 12.91 12.32 23.47
C SER A 15 14.39 11.95 23.59
N VAL A 16 15.23 12.65 22.83
CA VAL A 16 16.69 12.56 22.94
C VAL A 16 17.15 12.93 24.35
N GLU A 17 16.56 13.98 24.92
CA GLU A 17 16.84 14.47 26.27
C GLU A 17 16.36 13.49 27.35
N ASP A 18 15.34 12.67 27.07
CA ASP A 18 14.98 11.56 27.94
C ASP A 18 16.05 10.47 27.96
N GLY A 19 16.86 10.37 26.91
CA GLY A 19 17.94 9.40 26.75
C GLY A 19 17.71 8.35 25.65
N LEU A 20 16.71 8.52 24.78
CA LEU A 20 16.45 7.61 23.67
C LEU A 20 16.80 8.27 22.33
N VAL A 21 17.54 7.55 21.49
CA VAL A 21 17.79 7.94 20.11
C VAL A 21 17.47 6.73 19.23
N VAL A 22 16.54 6.91 18.29
CA VAL A 22 16.29 5.95 17.21
C VAL A 22 17.27 6.28 16.09
N VAL A 23 17.89 5.28 15.46
CA VAL A 23 18.74 5.47 14.28
C VAL A 23 18.29 4.49 13.21
N GLY A 24 17.85 5.01 12.07
CA GLY A 24 17.49 4.22 10.90
C GLY A 24 18.75 3.81 10.17
N VAL A 25 19.09 2.53 10.19
CA VAL A 25 20.25 2.01 9.46
C VAL A 25 19.73 1.42 8.16
N HIS A 26 19.75 2.24 7.11
CA HIS A 26 19.23 1.85 5.83
C HIS A 26 20.19 0.88 5.15
N SER A 27 19.85 -0.40 5.17
CA SER A 27 20.54 -1.48 4.47
C SER A 27 19.70 -1.85 3.24
N ALA A 28 20.13 -1.37 2.07
CA ALA A 28 19.40 -1.46 0.81
C ALA A 28 19.17 -2.92 0.36
N LYS A 29 17.97 -3.22 -0.15
CA LYS A 29 17.68 -4.46 -0.86
C LYS A 29 18.01 -4.32 -2.34
N PHE A 30 17.58 -3.22 -2.96
CA PHE A 30 17.75 -2.91 -4.38
C PHE A 30 18.90 -1.93 -4.63
N GLU A 31 19.53 -1.99 -5.81
CA GLU A 31 20.63 -1.08 -6.18
C GLU A 31 20.22 0.40 -6.10
N ASN A 32 19.00 0.72 -6.51
CA ASN A 32 18.48 2.10 -6.48
C ASN A 32 18.37 2.67 -5.05
N GLU A 33 18.20 1.81 -4.04
CA GLU A 33 18.09 2.23 -2.64
C GLU A 33 19.45 2.56 -2.01
N LYS A 34 20.56 2.27 -2.69
CA LYS A 34 21.91 2.63 -2.21
C LYS A 34 22.22 4.12 -2.39
N ASP A 35 21.47 4.83 -3.23
CA ASP A 35 21.67 6.24 -3.49
C ASP A 35 21.09 7.10 -2.36
N SER A 36 21.93 7.94 -1.75
CA SER A 36 21.54 8.83 -0.65
C SER A 36 20.44 9.83 -1.02
N ALA A 37 20.33 10.25 -2.28
CA ALA A 37 19.26 11.14 -2.72
C ALA A 37 17.90 10.43 -2.72
N ASN A 38 17.86 9.17 -3.16
CA ASN A 38 16.66 8.34 -3.12
C ASN A 38 16.22 8.05 -1.67
N ILE A 39 17.18 7.78 -0.78
CA ILE A 39 16.93 7.61 0.66
C ILE A 39 16.38 8.92 1.24
N ALA A 40 16.99 10.07 0.93
CA ALA A 40 16.51 11.37 1.41
C ALA A 40 15.06 11.65 0.96
N ALA A 41 14.72 11.33 -0.29
CA ALA A 41 13.35 11.42 -0.78
C ALA A 41 12.39 10.46 -0.04
N ALA A 42 12.82 9.26 0.32
CA ALA A 42 12.04 8.32 1.13
C ALA A 42 11.85 8.82 2.57
N VAL A 43 12.90 9.35 3.20
CA VAL A 43 12.86 9.98 4.53
C VAL A 43 11.83 11.11 4.56
N GLN A 44 11.80 11.94 3.51
CA GLN A 44 10.79 13.00 3.36
C GLN A 44 9.39 12.42 3.14
N ARG A 45 9.24 11.44 2.24
CA ARG A 45 7.94 10.83 1.90
C ARG A 45 7.26 10.16 3.08
N TYR A 46 8.03 9.47 3.92
CA TYR A 46 7.53 8.78 5.11
C TYR A 46 7.61 9.63 6.39
N GLU A 47 7.99 10.90 6.28
CA GLU A 47 8.11 11.84 7.40
C GLU A 47 9.00 11.32 8.56
N ILE A 48 10.13 10.71 8.22
CA ILE A 48 11.08 10.17 9.19
C ILE A 48 11.81 11.33 9.89
N SER A 49 11.74 11.38 11.22
CA SER A 49 12.36 12.42 12.06
C SER A 49 13.69 12.02 12.70
N HIS A 50 13.95 10.73 12.83
CA HIS A 50 15.20 10.23 13.40
C HIS A 50 16.37 10.27 12.41
N PRO A 51 17.63 10.25 12.89
CA PRO A 51 18.80 10.11 12.02
C PRO A 51 18.74 8.83 11.18
N VAL A 52 19.14 8.96 9.92
CA VAL A 52 19.25 7.83 9.00
C VAL A 52 20.67 7.76 8.47
N VAL A 53 21.28 6.57 8.54
CA VAL A 53 22.58 6.27 7.95
C VAL A 53 22.38 5.37 6.73
N ASN A 54 23.04 5.71 5.63
CA ASN A 54 23.08 4.89 4.42
C ASN A 54 24.19 3.83 4.55
N ASP A 55 23.86 2.61 4.96
CA ASP A 55 24.75 1.45 4.93
C ASP A 55 24.63 0.77 3.56
N ASN A 56 25.07 1.48 2.51
CA ASN A 56 24.88 1.08 1.11
C ASN A 56 25.51 -0.27 0.74
N VAL A 57 26.55 -0.67 1.47
CA VAL A 57 27.22 -1.97 1.31
C VAL A 57 26.69 -3.01 2.30
N ALA A 58 25.72 -2.69 3.15
CA ALA A 58 25.17 -3.58 4.18
C ALA A 58 26.26 -4.15 5.11
N SER A 59 27.27 -3.32 5.44
CA SER A 59 28.42 -3.70 6.27
C SER A 59 27.98 -4.06 7.69
N MET A 60 27.13 -3.24 8.29
CA MET A 60 26.65 -3.46 9.66
C MET A 60 25.63 -4.59 9.70
N TRP A 61 24.76 -4.67 8.69
CA TRP A 61 23.84 -5.79 8.50
C TRP A 61 24.55 -7.14 8.53
N ARG A 62 25.64 -7.29 7.75
CA ARG A 62 26.44 -8.52 7.72
C ARG A 62 27.21 -8.75 9.01
N ALA A 63 27.82 -7.71 9.59
CA ALA A 63 28.56 -7.82 10.84
C ALA A 63 27.69 -8.32 12.01
N LEU A 64 26.44 -7.84 12.06
CA LEU A 64 25.46 -8.23 13.08
C LEU A 64 24.68 -9.49 12.72
N ARG A 65 24.91 -10.08 11.54
CA ARG A 65 24.20 -11.26 11.01
C ARG A 65 22.69 -11.10 11.00
N VAL A 66 22.22 -9.91 10.59
CA VAL A 66 20.79 -9.63 10.44
C VAL A 66 20.25 -10.45 9.24
N GLN A 67 19.02 -10.96 9.38
CA GLN A 67 18.38 -11.84 8.38
C GLN A 67 16.97 -11.41 7.99
N CYS A 68 16.42 -10.36 8.60
CA CYS A 68 15.02 -9.98 8.42
C CYS A 68 14.88 -8.45 8.40
N TRP A 69 14.18 -7.93 7.39
CA TRP A 69 13.71 -6.55 7.39
C TRP A 69 12.30 -6.50 8.02
N PRO A 70 12.02 -5.58 8.96
CA PRO A 70 12.99 -4.83 9.77
C PRO A 70 13.58 -5.69 10.90
N THR A 71 14.74 -5.30 11.42
CA THR A 71 15.29 -5.80 12.67
C THR A 71 15.65 -4.62 13.56
N LEU A 72 15.18 -4.63 14.80
CA LEU A 72 15.46 -3.61 15.80
C LEU A 72 16.48 -4.13 16.80
N MET A 73 17.53 -3.34 17.04
CA MET A 73 18.56 -3.64 18.02
C MET A 73 18.58 -2.54 19.09
N ILE A 74 18.31 -2.92 20.34
CA ILE A 74 18.30 -2.02 21.48
C ILE A 74 19.68 -2.06 22.13
N LEU A 75 20.34 -0.89 22.24
CA LEU A 75 21.67 -0.74 22.82
C LEU A 75 21.61 -0.03 24.17
N GLY A 76 22.51 -0.41 25.08
CA GLY A 76 22.78 0.33 26.32
C GLY A 76 23.71 1.53 26.10
N PRO A 77 23.95 2.35 27.14
CA PRO A 77 24.73 3.60 27.05
C PRO A 77 26.20 3.42 26.63
N ARG A 78 26.73 2.19 26.70
CA ARG A 78 28.11 1.84 26.30
C ARG A 78 28.14 0.96 25.05
N ALA A 79 27.13 1.09 24.18
CA ALA A 79 26.95 0.29 22.97
C ALA A 79 26.84 -1.23 23.21
N ASN A 80 26.48 -1.64 24.43
CA ASN A 80 26.26 -3.05 24.73
C ASN A 80 24.87 -3.48 24.22
N PRO A 81 24.76 -4.55 23.41
CA PRO A 81 23.47 -5.07 22.95
C PRO A 81 22.61 -5.53 24.13
N LEU A 82 21.34 -5.12 24.16
CA LEU A 82 20.37 -5.53 25.17
C LEU A 82 19.37 -6.53 24.60
N PHE A 83 18.71 -6.16 23.50
CA PHE A 83 17.65 -6.94 22.88
C PHE A 83 17.69 -6.81 21.36
N VAL A 84 17.20 -7.85 20.67
CA VAL A 84 16.98 -7.88 19.23
C VAL A 84 15.54 -8.31 18.98
N ILE A 85 14.80 -7.53 18.19
CA ILE A 85 13.44 -7.84 17.74
C ILE A 85 13.49 -7.94 16.22
N MET A 86 12.97 -9.03 15.66
CA MET A 86 12.93 -9.26 14.21
C MET A 86 11.49 -9.20 13.71
N GLY A 87 11.26 -8.53 12.59
CA GLY A 87 9.95 -8.37 11.99
C GLY A 87 9.15 -7.17 12.51
N GLU A 88 7.91 -7.06 12.04
CA GLU A 88 6.98 -5.97 12.33
C GLU A 88 5.93 -6.34 13.39
N GLY A 89 5.24 -5.35 13.98
CA GLY A 89 4.11 -5.58 14.88
C GLY A 89 4.47 -5.86 16.35
N HIS A 90 5.69 -5.53 16.76
CA HIS A 90 6.21 -5.79 18.11
C HIS A 90 6.30 -4.53 18.99
N PHE A 91 5.42 -3.54 18.78
CA PHE A 91 5.49 -2.26 19.51
C PHE A 91 5.43 -2.41 21.03
N ASP A 92 4.56 -3.27 21.55
CA ASP A 92 4.38 -3.41 23.00
C ASP A 92 5.64 -4.01 23.65
N ASP A 93 6.29 -4.96 23.00
CA ASP A 93 7.59 -5.52 23.43
C ASP A 93 8.69 -4.46 23.34
N LEU A 94 8.75 -3.72 22.21
CA LEU A 94 9.70 -2.62 22.02
C LEU A 94 9.58 -1.58 23.12
N LYS A 95 8.35 -1.13 23.42
CA LYS A 95 8.06 -0.18 24.48
C LYS A 95 8.45 -0.73 25.85
N LEU A 96 8.14 -1.99 26.14
CA LEU A 96 8.49 -2.64 27.40
C LEU A 96 10.02 -2.68 27.60
N TYR A 97 10.77 -3.12 26.59
CA TYR A 97 12.22 -3.23 26.66
C TYR A 97 12.90 -1.87 26.78
N VAL A 98 12.48 -0.89 25.98
CA VAL A 98 13.01 0.48 26.05
C VAL A 98 12.71 1.11 27.39
N SER A 99 11.46 1.08 27.86
CA SER A 99 11.07 1.68 29.14
C SER A 99 11.82 1.05 30.34
N THR A 100 12.02 -0.27 30.32
CA THR A 100 12.75 -1.00 31.35
C THR A 100 14.24 -0.68 31.33
N ALA A 101 14.87 -0.66 30.14
CA ALA A 101 16.28 -0.30 29.98
C ALA A 101 16.53 1.14 30.44
N MET A 102 15.67 2.07 30.02
CA MET A 102 15.73 3.49 30.41
C MET A 102 15.66 3.64 31.92
N LYS A 103 14.70 2.99 32.58
CA LYS A 103 14.58 3.01 34.04
C LYS A 103 15.86 2.50 34.71
N PHE A 104 16.34 1.32 34.30
CA PHE A 104 17.53 0.70 34.88
C PHE A 104 18.80 1.56 34.76
N TYR A 105 19.04 2.18 33.59
CA TYR A 105 20.23 3.00 33.38
C TYR A 105 20.09 4.42 33.97
N LYS A 106 18.86 4.96 34.07
CA LYS A 106 18.59 6.20 34.81
C LYS A 106 18.86 6.03 36.31
N ASP A 107 18.39 4.93 36.91
CA ASP A 107 18.63 4.61 38.32
C ASP A 107 20.14 4.49 38.64
N LYS A 108 20.96 4.18 37.62
CA LYS A 108 22.42 4.11 37.71
C LYS A 108 23.16 5.40 37.34
N GLY A 109 22.44 6.47 36.97
CA GLY A 109 23.03 7.72 36.50
C GLY A 109 23.84 7.59 35.20
N ALA A 110 23.54 6.58 34.37
CA ALA A 110 24.29 6.26 33.15
C ALA A 110 23.66 6.85 31.87
N ILE A 111 22.54 7.56 31.98
CA ILE A 111 21.85 8.24 30.88
C ILE A 111 22.09 9.74 30.99
N LEU A 112 22.63 10.32 29.94
CA LEU A 112 22.81 11.78 29.82
C LEU A 112 21.54 12.41 29.24
N ASN A 113 21.32 13.69 29.56
CA ASN A 113 20.13 14.46 29.18
C ASN A 113 20.44 15.61 28.19
N HIS A 114 21.50 15.47 27.39
CA HIS A 114 21.89 16.48 26.41
C HIS A 114 21.14 16.28 25.09
N SER A 115 20.92 17.36 24.35
CA SER A 115 20.36 17.31 23.01
C SER A 115 21.41 16.89 21.98
N LEU A 116 20.95 16.35 20.85
CA LEU A 116 21.79 16.03 19.70
C LEU A 116 21.53 17.02 18.55
N PRO A 117 22.55 17.34 17.73
CA PRO A 117 22.36 18.17 16.55
C PRO A 117 21.55 17.40 15.50
N MET A 118 20.27 17.75 15.38
CA MET A 118 19.33 17.14 14.44
C MET A 118 19.07 18.08 13.26
N ASN A 119 19.18 17.57 12.03
CA ASN A 119 18.78 18.28 10.82
C ASN A 119 17.71 17.46 10.10
N LEU A 120 16.46 17.95 10.13
CA LEU A 120 15.32 17.24 9.56
C LEU A 120 15.30 17.40 8.05
N ALA A 121 15.17 16.29 7.32
CA ALA A 121 15.06 16.31 5.85
C ALA A 121 13.84 17.11 5.36
N SER A 122 12.80 17.27 6.19
CA SER A 122 11.62 18.09 5.91
C SER A 122 11.91 19.60 5.79
N SER A 123 13.09 20.05 6.24
CA SER A 123 13.53 21.44 6.11
C SER A 123 14.03 21.81 4.70
N GLN A 124 14.23 20.82 3.83
CA GLN A 124 14.83 20.97 2.49
C GLN A 124 13.83 20.82 1.34
N VAL A 125 12.52 20.89 1.60
CA VAL A 125 11.50 20.61 0.58
C VAL A 125 11.32 21.82 -0.34
N GLU A 126 11.60 21.64 -1.63
CA GLU A 126 11.25 22.62 -2.66
C GLU A 126 9.73 22.75 -2.79
N THR A 127 9.24 23.98 -2.91
CA THR A 127 7.80 24.24 -3.05
C THR A 127 7.31 23.79 -4.41
N SER A 128 6.46 22.77 -4.46
CA SER A 128 5.81 22.28 -5.69
C SER A 128 4.30 22.21 -5.52
N HIS A 129 3.58 22.19 -6.64
CA HIS A 129 2.13 21.95 -6.64
C HIS A 129 1.78 20.51 -6.26
N LEU A 130 2.68 19.56 -6.49
CA LEU A 130 2.54 18.15 -6.12
C LEU A 130 3.69 17.75 -5.19
N GLN A 131 3.43 16.82 -4.29
CA GLN A 131 4.42 16.28 -3.37
C GLN A 131 4.32 14.76 -3.37
N PHE A 132 5.32 14.10 -3.99
CA PHE A 132 5.38 12.65 -4.15
C PHE A 132 4.06 12.03 -4.64
N PRO A 133 3.54 12.42 -5.83
CA PRO A 133 2.33 11.82 -6.37
C PRO A 133 2.55 10.32 -6.64
N GLY A 134 1.65 9.47 -6.11
CA GLY A 134 1.81 8.02 -6.14
C GLY A 134 1.24 7.35 -7.39
N LYS A 135 0.02 7.75 -7.80
CA LYS A 135 -0.70 7.18 -8.94
C LYS A 135 -1.49 8.24 -9.71
N ILE A 136 -1.78 7.92 -10.96
CA ILE A 136 -2.71 8.64 -11.82
C ILE A 136 -3.69 7.65 -12.45
N ALA A 137 -4.94 8.04 -12.58
CA ALA A 137 -5.96 7.29 -13.29
C ALA A 137 -6.69 8.20 -14.28
N CYS A 138 -7.13 7.64 -15.40
CA CYS A 138 -7.94 8.31 -16.40
C CYS A 138 -9.37 7.75 -16.35
N SER A 139 -10.38 8.59 -16.50
CA SER A 139 -11.74 8.12 -16.72
C SER A 139 -11.78 7.42 -18.09
N TYR A 140 -12.37 6.23 -18.12
CA TYR A 140 -12.51 5.42 -19.33
C TYR A 140 -13.98 5.22 -19.63
N ARG A 141 -14.39 5.56 -20.85
CA ARG A 141 -15.73 5.30 -21.37
C ARG A 141 -15.67 4.17 -22.39
N GLU A 142 -16.34 3.05 -22.09
CA GLU A 142 -16.49 1.95 -23.05
C GLU A 142 -17.31 2.42 -24.26
N GLY A 143 -16.77 2.24 -25.48
CA GLY A 143 -17.53 2.38 -26.72
C GLY A 143 -17.60 3.78 -27.35
N ILE A 144 -16.84 4.77 -26.87
CA ILE A 144 -16.75 6.09 -27.51
C ILE A 144 -15.44 6.16 -28.31
N SER A 145 -15.54 5.97 -29.63
CA SER A 145 -14.44 6.08 -30.59
C SER A 145 -14.25 7.48 -31.19
N ASP A 146 -15.14 8.42 -30.86
CA ASP A 146 -15.03 9.79 -31.34
C ASP A 146 -14.16 10.59 -30.38
N GLY A 147 -13.08 11.16 -30.90
CA GLY A 147 -12.06 11.96 -30.18
C GLY A 147 -12.56 13.30 -29.62
N ASN A 148 -13.78 13.30 -29.10
CA ASN A 148 -14.46 14.43 -28.46
C ASN A 148 -14.81 14.11 -27.00
N ASP A 149 -14.16 13.10 -26.41
CA ASP A 149 -14.24 12.84 -24.98
C ASP A 149 -13.22 13.74 -24.28
N ASN A 150 -13.66 14.51 -23.29
CA ASN A 150 -12.80 15.28 -22.40
C ASN A 150 -12.56 14.42 -21.15
N PRO A 151 -11.58 13.50 -21.15
CA PRO A 151 -11.37 12.60 -20.04
C PRO A 151 -10.98 13.38 -18.78
N LEU A 152 -11.38 12.83 -17.65
CA LEU A 152 -10.93 13.29 -16.35
C LEU A 152 -9.73 12.47 -15.91
N TYR A 153 -8.75 13.14 -15.32
CA TYR A 153 -7.62 12.50 -14.68
C TYR A 153 -7.72 12.71 -13.16
N ALA A 154 -7.51 11.65 -12.40
CA ALA A 154 -7.37 11.71 -10.96
C ALA A 154 -5.92 11.43 -10.58
N ILE A 155 -5.34 12.27 -9.74
CA ILE A 155 -3.96 12.17 -9.26
C ILE A 155 -3.99 12.01 -7.75
N SER A 156 -3.33 10.97 -7.23
CA SER A 156 -3.11 10.82 -5.79
C SER A 156 -1.82 11.55 -5.42
N ASP A 157 -2.00 12.73 -4.84
CA ASP A 157 -0.91 13.58 -4.36
C ASP A 157 -0.55 13.15 -2.94
N SER A 158 0.14 12.00 -2.85
CA SER A 158 0.29 11.21 -1.63
C SER A 158 0.93 11.98 -0.49
N GLY A 159 2.00 12.73 -0.79
CA GLY A 159 2.71 13.56 0.20
C GLY A 159 1.89 14.75 0.71
N ASN A 160 0.93 15.25 -0.06
CA ASN A 160 -0.03 16.26 0.40
C ASN A 160 -1.31 15.67 1.01
N HIS A 161 -1.42 14.35 1.08
CA HIS A 161 -2.58 13.63 1.60
C HIS A 161 -3.92 14.04 0.96
N ARG A 162 -3.93 14.15 -0.37
CA ARG A 162 -5.11 14.60 -1.13
C ARG A 162 -5.23 13.95 -2.48
N ILE A 163 -6.43 14.04 -3.06
CA ILE A 163 -6.70 13.68 -4.45
C ILE A 163 -7.00 14.95 -5.26
N LEU A 164 -6.43 15.03 -6.47
CA LEU A 164 -6.72 16.08 -7.44
C LEU A 164 -7.46 15.47 -8.62
N VAL A 165 -8.54 16.12 -9.06
CA VAL A 165 -9.21 15.78 -10.32
C VAL A 165 -8.96 16.92 -11.31
N VAL A 166 -8.42 16.58 -12.47
CA VAL A 166 -7.99 17.52 -13.51
C VAL A 166 -8.57 17.12 -14.86
N ASN A 167 -8.71 18.08 -15.77
CA ASN A 167 -9.06 17.82 -17.17
C ASN A 167 -7.79 17.54 -18.01
N SER A 168 -7.98 17.27 -19.30
CA SER A 168 -6.92 17.05 -20.30
C SER A 168 -5.93 18.20 -20.44
N GLU A 169 -6.35 19.43 -20.12
CA GLU A 169 -5.49 20.62 -20.16
C GLU A 169 -4.69 20.83 -18.87
N GLY A 170 -4.86 19.96 -17.87
CA GLY A 170 -4.20 20.07 -16.56
C GLY A 170 -4.85 21.09 -15.61
N THR A 171 -6.05 21.58 -15.93
CA THR A 171 -6.82 22.45 -15.05
C THR A 171 -7.43 21.65 -13.90
N VAL A 172 -7.18 22.09 -12.67
CA VAL A 172 -7.71 21.43 -11.47
C VAL A 172 -9.20 21.74 -11.31
N LEU A 173 -10.05 20.73 -11.50
CA LEU A 173 -11.51 20.82 -11.33
C LEU A 173 -11.90 20.63 -9.87
N HIS A 174 -11.30 19.64 -9.20
CA HIS A 174 -11.57 19.33 -7.80
C HIS A 174 -10.30 19.07 -7.00
N ARG A 175 -10.31 19.54 -5.76
CA ARG A 175 -9.31 19.22 -4.73
C ARG A 175 -10.04 18.56 -3.57
N VAL A 176 -9.68 17.33 -3.25
CA VAL A 176 -10.34 16.52 -2.23
C VAL A 176 -9.35 16.21 -1.12
N GLY A 177 -9.59 16.76 0.07
CA GLY A 177 -8.69 16.69 1.23
C GLY A 177 -7.52 17.68 1.20
N GLY A 178 -6.49 17.37 2.00
CA GLY A 178 -5.19 18.08 2.02
C GLY A 178 -4.74 18.71 3.34
N LYS A 179 -3.44 19.03 3.37
CA LYS A 179 -2.62 19.70 4.42
C LYS A 179 -2.31 18.91 5.71
N LYS A 180 -3.16 17.97 6.11
CA LYS A 180 -2.90 17.07 7.24
C LYS A 180 -3.45 15.69 6.92
N SER A 181 -2.70 14.66 7.26
CA SER A 181 -3.17 13.28 7.21
C SER A 181 -4.33 13.06 8.18
N GLY A 182 -5.15 12.04 7.90
CA GLY A 182 -6.20 11.58 8.81
C GLY A 182 -7.22 10.71 8.12
N PHE A 183 -8.16 10.15 8.90
CA PHE A 183 -9.20 9.24 8.43
C PHE A 183 -10.58 9.82 8.71
N VAL A 184 -11.04 10.74 7.84
CA VAL A 184 -12.30 11.47 8.01
C VAL A 184 -13.09 11.46 6.70
N ASP A 185 -14.37 11.08 6.77
CA ASP A 185 -15.34 11.17 5.68
C ASP A 185 -16.02 12.54 5.63
N GLY A 186 -16.77 12.83 4.56
CA GLY A 186 -17.58 14.04 4.41
C GLY A 186 -17.26 14.81 3.13
N ASP A 187 -17.57 16.10 3.13
CA ASP A 187 -17.36 16.94 1.94
C ASP A 187 -15.86 17.07 1.58
N PHE A 188 -15.57 17.47 0.34
CA PHE A 188 -14.20 17.56 -0.17
C PHE A 188 -13.24 18.38 0.69
N ARG A 189 -13.72 19.34 1.49
CA ARG A 189 -12.89 20.16 2.39
C ARG A 189 -12.69 19.51 3.75
N LYS A 190 -13.65 18.70 4.21
CA LYS A 190 -13.59 17.98 5.50
C LYS A 190 -12.90 16.63 5.40
N ALA A 191 -13.04 15.95 4.28
CA ALA A 191 -12.44 14.65 4.06
C ALA A 191 -10.93 14.70 4.29
N ARG A 192 -10.38 13.64 4.89
CA ARG A 192 -8.94 13.47 5.12
C ARG A 192 -8.53 12.08 4.61
N PHE A 193 -7.36 12.06 4.00
CA PHE A 193 -6.67 10.85 3.54
C PHE A 193 -5.34 10.73 4.30
N ASN A 194 -4.67 9.58 4.17
CA ASN A 194 -3.33 9.36 4.66
C ASN A 194 -2.52 8.61 3.61
N ALA A 195 -1.57 9.33 3.01
CA ALA A 195 -0.75 8.91 1.85
C ALA A 195 -1.50 8.05 0.81
N PRO A 196 -2.60 8.55 0.21
CA PRO A 196 -3.38 7.76 -0.76
C PRO A 196 -2.55 7.35 -1.97
N GLN A 197 -2.83 6.16 -2.52
CA GLN A 197 -2.10 5.56 -3.66
C GLN A 197 -3.06 5.32 -4.83
N GLY A 198 -3.46 4.08 -5.07
CA GLY A 198 -4.35 3.64 -6.15
C GLY A 198 -5.59 4.47 -6.37
N LEU A 199 -5.95 4.63 -7.64
CA LEU A 199 -7.15 5.33 -8.08
C LEU A 199 -7.81 4.55 -9.22
N ALA A 200 -9.13 4.45 -9.19
CA ALA A 200 -9.89 3.90 -10.29
C ALA A 200 -11.24 4.60 -10.43
N PHE A 201 -11.55 5.05 -11.66
CA PHE A 201 -12.88 5.52 -11.99
C PHE A 201 -13.82 4.33 -12.16
N GLN A 202 -14.98 4.39 -11.50
CA GLN A 202 -16.12 3.52 -11.82
C GLN A 202 -16.90 4.07 -13.02
N ASN A 203 -17.01 5.39 -13.07
CA ASN A 203 -17.63 6.23 -14.10
C ASN A 203 -17.14 7.66 -13.88
N ASP A 204 -17.61 8.64 -14.65
CA ASP A 204 -17.16 10.05 -14.52
C ASP A 204 -17.58 10.74 -13.22
N ASP A 205 -18.47 10.13 -12.44
CA ASP A 205 -18.97 10.69 -11.18
C ASP A 205 -18.35 10.03 -9.94
N VAL A 206 -17.74 8.85 -10.07
CA VAL A 206 -17.29 8.04 -8.92
C VAL A 206 -15.86 7.53 -9.09
N ILE A 207 -15.03 7.81 -8.08
CA ILE A 207 -13.64 7.35 -7.99
C ILE A 207 -13.45 6.51 -6.72
N PHE A 208 -12.85 5.34 -6.85
CA PHE A 208 -12.32 4.57 -5.73
C PHE A 208 -10.86 4.91 -5.48
N VAL A 209 -10.50 4.98 -4.19
CA VAL A 209 -9.17 5.38 -3.73
C VAL A 209 -8.64 4.33 -2.75
N ALA A 210 -7.43 3.85 -2.99
CA ALA A 210 -6.66 3.11 -2.00
C ALA A 210 -6.00 4.11 -1.04
N ASP A 211 -6.58 4.30 0.13
CA ASP A 211 -6.08 5.19 1.18
C ASP A 211 -5.11 4.41 2.06
N ASN A 212 -3.87 4.32 1.58
CA ASN A 212 -2.89 3.30 1.94
C ASN A 212 -2.56 3.26 3.44
N GLU A 213 -2.16 4.39 4.02
CA GLU A 213 -1.75 4.50 5.43
C GLU A 213 -2.94 4.64 6.39
N ASN A 214 -4.16 4.77 5.86
CA ASN A 214 -5.39 4.58 6.64
C ASN A 214 -5.88 3.12 6.55
N HIS A 215 -5.23 2.27 5.75
CA HIS A 215 -5.68 0.90 5.49
C HIS A 215 -7.16 0.85 5.12
N ALA A 216 -7.57 1.70 4.16
CA ALA A 216 -8.97 1.86 3.78
C ALA A 216 -9.16 2.02 2.26
N ILE A 217 -10.33 1.61 1.77
CA ILE A 217 -10.82 1.98 0.44
C ILE A 217 -11.85 3.08 0.59
N ARG A 218 -11.64 4.19 -0.11
CA ARG A 218 -12.51 5.37 -0.06
C ARG A 218 -13.22 5.53 -1.40
N ARG A 219 -14.44 6.07 -1.35
CA ARG A 219 -15.23 6.45 -2.52
C ARG A 219 -15.37 7.96 -2.54
N ILE A 220 -15.03 8.56 -3.67
CA ILE A 220 -15.27 9.97 -3.98
C ILE A 220 -16.44 10.04 -4.94
N ASP A 221 -17.52 10.70 -4.52
CA ASP A 221 -18.65 11.04 -5.37
C ASP A 221 -18.49 12.51 -5.82
N LEU A 222 -18.18 12.71 -7.10
CA LEU A 222 -17.92 14.02 -7.71
C LEU A 222 -19.19 14.86 -7.85
N LYS A 223 -20.34 14.22 -8.03
CA LYS A 223 -21.63 14.88 -8.17
C LYS A 223 -22.15 15.37 -6.82
N ALA A 224 -22.12 14.51 -5.81
CA ALA A 224 -22.51 14.84 -4.44
C ALA A 224 -21.43 15.65 -3.69
N LYS A 225 -20.19 15.64 -4.19
CA LYS A 225 -18.99 16.21 -3.57
C LYS A 225 -18.69 15.64 -2.18
N GLN A 226 -18.87 14.33 -2.04
CA GLN A 226 -18.73 13.61 -0.78
C GLN A 226 -17.67 12.51 -0.88
N VAL A 227 -17.00 12.25 0.23
CA VAL A 227 -16.11 11.11 0.43
C VAL A 227 -16.69 10.21 1.49
N THR A 228 -16.73 8.91 1.19
CA THR A 228 -17.17 7.86 2.13
C THR A 228 -16.14 6.73 2.19
N THR A 229 -16.16 5.97 3.28
CA THR A 229 -15.35 4.75 3.42
C THR A 229 -16.14 3.54 2.94
N VAL A 230 -15.56 2.76 2.03
CA VAL A 230 -16.15 1.54 1.43
C VAL A 230 -15.67 0.29 2.13
N ALA A 231 -14.40 0.23 2.53
CA ALA A 231 -13.83 -0.86 3.30
C ALA A 231 -12.65 -0.35 4.16
N GLY A 232 -12.34 -1.07 5.23
CA GLY A 232 -11.24 -0.72 6.13
C GLY A 232 -11.69 0.05 7.37
N SER A 233 -11.03 -0.22 8.49
CA SER A 233 -11.35 0.34 9.80
C SER A 233 -10.52 1.56 10.18
N GLY A 234 -9.52 1.94 9.37
CA GLY A 234 -8.52 2.94 9.75
C GLY A 234 -7.27 2.34 10.41
N GLN A 235 -7.24 1.01 10.62
CA GLN A 235 -6.14 0.30 11.27
C GLN A 235 -5.63 -0.84 10.40
N GLN A 236 -4.33 -1.12 10.52
CA GLN A 236 -3.70 -2.23 9.82
C GLN A 236 -4.31 -3.57 10.22
N GLY A 237 -4.81 -4.32 9.24
CA GLY A 237 -5.33 -5.67 9.43
C GLY A 237 -4.30 -6.77 9.20
N CYS A 238 -4.54 -7.92 9.81
CA CYS A 238 -3.83 -9.18 9.54
C CYS A 238 -4.76 -10.30 9.03
N ASP A 239 -6.02 -9.96 8.72
CA ASP A 239 -6.99 -10.89 8.15
C ASP A 239 -6.59 -11.24 6.71
N ARG A 240 -6.45 -12.53 6.41
CA ARG A 240 -6.03 -13.07 5.09
C ARG A 240 -7.18 -13.71 4.32
N ILE A 241 -8.39 -13.69 4.87
CA ILE A 241 -9.57 -14.34 4.28
C ILE A 241 -10.60 -13.26 3.92
N GLY A 242 -10.95 -12.42 4.89
CA GLY A 242 -12.00 -11.42 4.77
C GLY A 242 -13.41 -12.00 4.72
N GLY A 243 -14.34 -11.24 4.13
CA GLY A 243 -15.76 -11.58 4.01
C GLY A 243 -16.69 -10.71 4.85
N LYS A 244 -16.16 -9.74 5.61
CA LYS A 244 -16.95 -8.72 6.29
C LYS A 244 -17.29 -7.57 5.35
N ILE A 245 -18.18 -6.69 5.81
CA ILE A 245 -18.73 -5.59 5.02
C ILE A 245 -18.22 -4.27 5.58
N GLY A 246 -17.90 -3.33 4.68
CA GLY A 246 -17.64 -1.95 5.09
C GLY A 246 -16.44 -1.82 6.02
N ARG A 247 -16.65 -1.02 7.09
CA ARG A 247 -15.63 -0.73 8.10
C ARG A 247 -15.32 -1.90 9.04
N ASP A 248 -16.17 -2.94 9.05
CA ASP A 248 -15.92 -4.14 9.86
C ASP A 248 -14.84 -5.03 9.24
N GLN A 249 -14.59 -4.89 7.93
CA GLN A 249 -13.47 -5.55 7.27
C GLN A 249 -12.19 -4.74 7.48
N ILE A 250 -11.28 -5.31 8.27
CA ILE A 250 -9.90 -4.81 8.36
C ILE A 250 -9.13 -5.23 7.11
N ILE A 251 -8.31 -4.33 6.58
CA ILE A 251 -7.46 -4.57 5.41
C ILE A 251 -6.05 -4.04 5.69
N SER A 252 -5.08 -4.29 4.80
CA SER A 252 -3.67 -3.98 5.07
C SER A 252 -2.97 -3.33 3.89
N SER A 253 -2.84 -2.00 3.96
CA SER A 253 -2.08 -1.18 3.00
C SER A 253 -2.51 -1.44 1.55
N PRO A 254 -3.78 -1.14 1.21
CA PRO A 254 -4.22 -1.20 -0.18
C PRO A 254 -3.35 -0.23 -0.99
N TRP A 255 -2.81 -0.69 -2.11
CA TRP A 255 -1.83 0.07 -2.88
C TRP A 255 -2.36 0.49 -4.25
N ASP A 256 -3.12 -0.37 -4.90
CA ASP A 256 -3.79 -0.05 -6.15
C ASP A 256 -5.22 -0.58 -6.19
N VAL A 257 -6.07 0.03 -7.01
CA VAL A 257 -7.47 -0.39 -7.22
C VAL A 257 -7.80 -0.44 -8.71
N ALA A 258 -8.69 -1.35 -9.09
CA ALA A 258 -9.22 -1.44 -10.45
C ALA A 258 -10.69 -1.84 -10.44
N VAL A 259 -11.52 -1.21 -11.27
CA VAL A 259 -12.95 -1.52 -11.37
C VAL A 259 -13.21 -2.41 -12.59
N TYR A 260 -13.67 -3.64 -12.34
CA TYR A 260 -14.06 -4.60 -13.36
C TYR A 260 -15.58 -4.76 -13.37
N ARG A 261 -16.19 -4.57 -14.55
CA ARG A 261 -17.63 -4.75 -14.75
C ARG A 261 -17.87 -6.13 -15.35
N THR A 262 -18.61 -6.98 -14.64
CA THR A 262 -18.91 -8.35 -15.06
C THR A 262 -20.41 -8.62 -15.08
N ARG A 263 -20.85 -9.54 -15.93
CA ARG A 263 -22.20 -10.09 -15.85
C ARG A 263 -22.34 -10.90 -14.57
N ASN A 264 -23.51 -10.78 -13.92
CA ASN A 264 -23.89 -11.65 -12.82
C ASN A 264 -24.10 -13.08 -13.34
N LEU A 265 -23.40 -14.08 -12.80
CA LEU A 265 -23.46 -15.47 -13.28
C LEU A 265 -24.66 -16.24 -12.71
N ASP A 266 -25.78 -15.55 -12.47
CA ASP A 266 -27.00 -16.18 -12.00
C ASP A 266 -27.63 -17.02 -13.13
N MET A 267 -27.56 -18.34 -12.98
CA MET A 267 -28.10 -19.30 -13.94
C MET A 267 -29.62 -19.50 -13.78
N SER A 268 -30.27 -18.85 -12.80
CA SER A 268 -31.67 -19.13 -12.49
C SER A 268 -32.65 -18.60 -13.53
N PHE A 269 -32.37 -17.49 -14.24
CA PHE A 269 -33.38 -16.88 -15.13
C PHE A 269 -32.82 -15.99 -16.24
N HIS A 270 -32.04 -16.50 -17.20
CA HIS A 270 -31.76 -15.72 -18.42
C HIS A 270 -31.77 -16.62 -19.67
N SER A 271 -32.93 -16.74 -20.32
CA SER A 271 -33.01 -17.24 -21.71
C SER A 271 -32.41 -16.24 -22.73
N ASP A 272 -32.13 -15.01 -22.27
CA ASP A 272 -31.58 -13.90 -23.04
C ASP A 272 -30.36 -13.33 -22.29
N GLU A 273 -29.17 -13.60 -22.81
CA GLU A 273 -27.90 -13.14 -22.24
C GLU A 273 -27.77 -11.61 -22.19
N SER A 274 -28.55 -10.87 -22.99
CA SER A 274 -28.50 -9.40 -23.02
C SER A 274 -29.17 -8.76 -21.80
N LYS A 275 -29.97 -9.52 -21.04
CA LYS A 275 -30.70 -9.05 -19.85
C LYS A 275 -30.00 -9.35 -18.53
N VAL A 276 -28.82 -9.98 -18.58
CA VAL A 276 -28.06 -10.29 -17.37
C VAL A 276 -27.53 -9.00 -16.76
N PRO A 277 -27.82 -8.69 -15.49
CA PRO A 277 -27.34 -7.46 -14.86
C PRO A 277 -25.82 -7.43 -14.80
N LEU A 278 -25.25 -6.27 -15.12
CA LEU A 278 -23.83 -5.99 -14.93
C LEU A 278 -23.58 -5.54 -13.50
N ARG A 279 -22.48 -6.02 -12.92
CA ARG A 279 -22.04 -5.75 -11.55
C ARG A 279 -20.59 -5.27 -11.57
N ASP A 280 -20.31 -4.26 -10.76
CA ASP A 280 -18.95 -3.76 -10.57
C ASP A 280 -18.26 -4.51 -9.42
N VAL A 281 -17.06 -5.00 -9.70
CA VAL A 281 -16.14 -5.62 -8.75
C VAL A 281 -14.91 -4.75 -8.66
N ILE A 282 -14.61 -4.24 -7.46
CA ILE A 282 -13.42 -3.42 -7.22
C ILE A 282 -12.30 -4.33 -6.75
N PHE A 283 -11.30 -4.54 -7.60
CA PHE A 283 -10.06 -5.21 -7.21
C PHE A 283 -9.17 -4.27 -6.41
N ILE A 284 -8.43 -4.86 -5.47
CA ILE A 284 -7.49 -4.17 -4.61
C ILE A 284 -6.18 -4.96 -4.61
N ALA A 285 -5.08 -4.30 -4.94
CA ALA A 285 -3.74 -4.82 -4.69
C ALA A 285 -3.42 -4.59 -3.21
N MET A 286 -3.52 -5.65 -2.40
CA MET A 286 -3.33 -5.61 -0.96
C MET A 286 -1.87 -5.90 -0.62
N ALA A 287 -1.04 -4.86 -0.68
CA ALA A 287 0.41 -4.97 -0.52
C ALA A 287 0.80 -5.53 0.85
N GLY A 288 0.16 -5.06 1.93
CA GLY A 288 0.57 -5.36 3.30
C GLY A 288 0.32 -6.79 3.77
N ILE A 289 -0.43 -7.58 3.01
CA ILE A 289 -0.62 -9.02 3.26
C ILE A 289 -0.46 -9.83 1.96
N HIS A 290 0.21 -9.27 0.96
CA HIS A 290 0.58 -9.93 -0.29
C HIS A 290 -0.56 -10.70 -0.99
N GLN A 291 -1.70 -10.02 -1.18
CA GLN A 291 -2.91 -10.62 -1.76
C GLN A 291 -3.59 -9.69 -2.75
N ILE A 292 -4.45 -10.26 -3.58
CA ILE A 292 -5.44 -9.52 -4.37
C ILE A 292 -6.80 -9.71 -3.72
N TRP A 293 -7.45 -8.60 -3.40
CA TRP A 293 -8.75 -8.55 -2.76
C TRP A 293 -9.81 -8.00 -3.70
N ALA A 294 -11.08 -8.23 -3.39
CA ALA A 294 -12.20 -7.66 -4.13
C ALA A 294 -13.29 -7.14 -3.19
N ILE A 295 -13.92 -6.03 -3.59
CA ILE A 295 -15.17 -5.53 -3.01
C ILE A 295 -16.29 -5.72 -4.03
N PHE A 296 -17.42 -6.25 -3.56
CA PHE A 296 -18.65 -6.40 -4.32
C PHE A 296 -19.65 -5.35 -3.84
N GLU A 297 -19.87 -4.25 -4.58
CA GLU A 297 -20.82 -3.22 -4.13
C GLU A 297 -22.26 -3.73 -4.07
N GLU A 298 -22.59 -4.62 -5.01
CA GLU A 298 -23.90 -5.24 -5.14
C GLU A 298 -23.79 -6.76 -5.02
N GLU A 299 -24.92 -7.40 -4.73
CA GLU A 299 -24.98 -8.86 -4.73
C GLU A 299 -24.57 -9.40 -6.11
N THR A 300 -23.54 -10.24 -6.09
CA THR A 300 -22.90 -10.76 -7.30
C THR A 300 -22.69 -12.26 -7.15
N ILE A 301 -23.17 -13.05 -8.11
CA ILE A 301 -22.78 -14.43 -8.29
C ILE A 301 -21.61 -14.44 -9.26
N TRP A 302 -20.45 -14.86 -8.76
CA TRP A 302 -19.20 -14.85 -9.50
C TRP A 302 -18.48 -16.20 -9.38
N TRP A 303 -17.30 -16.37 -9.98
CA TRP A 303 -16.50 -17.61 -10.10
C TRP A 303 -17.05 -18.88 -9.44
N LYS A 304 -17.25 -19.93 -10.25
CA LYS A 304 -17.80 -21.21 -9.78
C LYS A 304 -19.19 -21.05 -9.13
N PHE A 305 -19.96 -20.06 -9.59
CA PHE A 305 -21.32 -19.76 -9.13
C PHE A 305 -21.42 -19.47 -7.62
N LYS A 306 -20.35 -18.93 -7.03
CA LYS A 306 -20.35 -18.51 -5.64
C LYS A 306 -21.07 -17.16 -5.51
N LYS A 307 -21.99 -17.09 -4.56
CA LYS A 307 -22.74 -15.88 -4.22
C LYS A 307 -21.94 -15.00 -3.25
N TYR A 308 -21.84 -13.72 -3.56
CA TYR A 308 -21.20 -12.69 -2.75
C TYR A 308 -22.24 -11.62 -2.38
N PRO A 309 -22.56 -11.45 -1.08
CA PRO A 309 -23.47 -10.39 -0.63
C PRO A 309 -22.94 -8.98 -0.95
N ALA A 310 -23.84 -8.01 -1.08
CA ALA A 310 -23.50 -6.61 -1.28
C ALA A 310 -22.61 -6.06 -0.14
N GLY A 311 -21.61 -5.27 -0.51
CA GLY A 311 -20.61 -4.68 0.38
C GLY A 311 -19.50 -5.63 0.85
N THR A 312 -19.50 -6.90 0.44
CA THR A 312 -18.51 -7.88 0.93
C THR A 312 -17.11 -7.53 0.42
N CYS A 313 -16.12 -7.53 1.31
CA CYS A 313 -14.71 -7.34 0.99
C CYS A 313 -13.90 -8.58 1.40
N LEU A 314 -13.22 -9.25 0.45
CA LEU A 314 -12.48 -10.49 0.75
C LEU A 314 -11.28 -10.73 -0.19
N ALA A 315 -10.39 -11.64 0.23
CA ALA A 315 -9.30 -12.13 -0.61
C ALA A 315 -9.83 -12.99 -1.77
N VAL A 316 -9.37 -12.70 -2.99
CA VAL A 316 -9.74 -13.46 -4.20
C VAL A 316 -8.56 -14.22 -4.81
N ALA A 317 -7.32 -13.81 -4.51
CA ALA A 317 -6.11 -14.55 -4.85
C ALA A 317 -4.96 -14.22 -3.87
N GLY A 318 -4.05 -15.19 -3.69
CA GLY A 318 -2.91 -15.07 -2.79
C GLY A 318 -3.16 -15.77 -1.45
N ASN A 319 -2.20 -16.58 -1.01
CA ASN A 319 -2.23 -17.26 0.30
C ASN A 319 -1.75 -16.37 1.48
N GLY A 320 -1.30 -15.14 1.18
CA GLY A 320 -0.78 -14.17 2.13
C GLY A 320 0.64 -14.40 2.60
N ARG A 321 1.40 -15.30 1.97
CA ARG A 321 2.86 -15.37 2.09
C ARG A 321 3.49 -14.47 1.03
N GLU A 322 4.66 -13.95 1.37
CA GLU A 322 5.49 -13.17 0.45
C GLU A 322 6.34 -14.12 -0.42
N GLU A 323 5.87 -14.41 -1.63
CA GLU A 323 6.51 -15.35 -2.55
C GLU A 323 6.21 -14.96 -4.01
N ASN A 324 7.05 -15.36 -4.96
CA ASN A 324 6.78 -15.28 -6.40
C ASN A 324 6.09 -16.55 -6.93
N ARG A 325 4.98 -16.99 -6.29
CA ARG A 325 4.31 -18.25 -6.64
C ARG A 325 3.11 -18.07 -7.56
N ASN A 326 3.24 -18.62 -8.77
CA ASN A 326 2.13 -18.79 -9.71
C ASN A 326 1.35 -20.08 -9.42
N ASN A 327 0.04 -20.09 -9.69
CA ASN A 327 -0.79 -21.27 -9.47
C ASN A 327 -2.10 -21.23 -10.26
N SER A 328 -2.60 -22.40 -10.67
CA SER A 328 -3.94 -22.56 -11.25
C SER A 328 -5.06 -22.27 -10.24
N TYR A 329 -4.81 -22.48 -8.94
CA TYR A 329 -5.75 -22.16 -7.88
C TYR A 329 -5.38 -20.82 -7.24
N PRO A 330 -6.26 -19.80 -7.27
CA PRO A 330 -5.93 -18.45 -6.82
C PRO A 330 -5.43 -18.39 -5.37
N ASN A 331 -6.03 -19.19 -4.48
CA ASN A 331 -5.67 -19.22 -3.06
C ASN A 331 -4.34 -19.92 -2.77
N ASN A 332 -3.77 -20.65 -3.74
CA ASN A 332 -2.46 -21.28 -3.62
C ASN A 332 -1.35 -20.48 -4.32
N ALA A 333 -1.71 -19.47 -5.12
CA ALA A 333 -0.77 -18.47 -5.56
C ALA A 333 -0.33 -17.63 -4.36
N ALA A 334 0.81 -16.96 -4.47
CA ALA A 334 1.33 -16.07 -3.44
C ALA A 334 2.02 -14.91 -4.14
N PHE A 335 1.82 -13.70 -3.65
CA PHE A 335 2.34 -12.46 -4.23
C PHE A 335 3.46 -11.92 -3.34
N ALA A 336 4.14 -10.88 -3.79
CA ALA A 336 5.18 -10.18 -3.05
C ALA A 336 4.96 -8.67 -3.20
N GLN A 337 4.13 -8.13 -2.30
CA GLN A 337 3.78 -6.70 -2.20
C GLN A 337 3.18 -6.14 -3.52
N PRO A 338 2.04 -6.68 -3.99
CA PRO A 338 1.42 -6.23 -5.22
C PRO A 338 1.05 -4.74 -5.11
N SER A 339 1.51 -3.94 -6.07
CA SER A 339 1.46 -2.46 -6.00
C SER A 339 0.84 -1.81 -7.25
N GLY A 340 0.49 -2.60 -8.26
CA GLY A 340 -0.12 -2.09 -9.50
C GLY A 340 -1.16 -3.04 -10.07
N LEU A 341 -2.27 -2.50 -10.54
CA LEU A 341 -3.34 -3.23 -11.22
C LEU A 341 -3.61 -2.63 -12.60
N ALA A 342 -3.78 -3.47 -13.62
CA ALA A 342 -4.26 -3.05 -14.94
C ALA A 342 -5.21 -4.10 -15.52
N LEU A 343 -6.33 -3.65 -16.07
CA LEU A 343 -7.37 -4.53 -16.62
C LEU A 343 -7.26 -4.62 -18.14
N ASN A 344 -7.20 -5.86 -18.65
CA ASN A 344 -7.53 -6.17 -20.04
C ASN A 344 -8.93 -6.77 -20.08
N ARG A 345 -9.90 -5.94 -20.48
CA ARG A 345 -11.33 -6.29 -20.47
C ARG A 345 -11.68 -7.33 -21.54
N ASP A 346 -11.05 -7.22 -22.71
CA ASP A 346 -11.29 -8.11 -23.85
C ASP A 346 -10.81 -9.53 -23.56
N ALA A 347 -9.60 -9.66 -23.00
CA ALA A 347 -9.03 -10.95 -22.61
C ALA A 347 -9.54 -11.45 -21.25
N LYS A 348 -10.26 -10.62 -20.49
CA LYS A 348 -10.67 -10.89 -19.11
C LYS A 348 -9.47 -11.23 -18.22
N GLU A 349 -8.45 -10.39 -18.26
CA GLU A 349 -7.21 -10.55 -17.49
C GLU A 349 -6.94 -9.33 -16.61
N LEU A 350 -6.48 -9.57 -15.38
CA LEU A 350 -5.96 -8.55 -14.47
C LEU A 350 -4.44 -8.68 -14.39
N TYR A 351 -3.72 -7.71 -14.91
CA TYR A 351 -2.28 -7.59 -14.80
C TYR A 351 -1.90 -6.96 -13.46
N LEU A 352 -0.80 -7.45 -12.90
CA LEU A 352 -0.36 -7.22 -11.53
C LEU A 352 1.12 -6.86 -11.55
N ALA A 353 1.47 -5.68 -11.04
CA ALA A 353 2.85 -5.36 -10.71
C ALA A 353 3.16 -5.87 -9.30
N ASP A 354 3.97 -6.91 -9.21
CA ASP A 354 4.35 -7.60 -7.99
C ASP A 354 5.77 -7.17 -7.58
N SER A 355 5.84 -6.13 -6.76
CA SER A 355 7.03 -5.29 -6.61
C SER A 355 8.22 -6.00 -5.98
N GLU A 356 8.00 -6.72 -4.88
CA GLU A 356 9.11 -7.34 -4.13
C GLU A 356 9.67 -8.58 -4.82
N SER A 357 8.90 -9.19 -5.73
CA SER A 357 9.38 -10.25 -6.64
C SER A 357 9.96 -9.69 -7.94
N SER A 358 9.87 -8.37 -8.16
CA SER A 358 10.28 -7.70 -9.40
C SER A 358 9.64 -8.33 -10.65
N SER A 359 8.36 -8.68 -10.56
CA SER A 359 7.64 -9.38 -11.62
C SER A 359 6.32 -8.71 -12.02
N ILE A 360 5.93 -8.92 -13.28
CA ILE A 360 4.58 -8.70 -13.78
C ILE A 360 3.89 -10.05 -13.87
N ARG A 361 2.69 -10.12 -13.29
CA ARG A 361 1.86 -11.33 -13.29
C ARG A 361 0.50 -11.01 -13.84
N LYS A 362 -0.26 -12.03 -14.21
CA LYS A 362 -1.66 -11.88 -14.61
C LYS A 362 -2.54 -12.88 -13.92
N MET A 363 -3.74 -12.43 -13.56
CA MET A 363 -4.82 -13.24 -13.01
C MET A 363 -5.96 -13.30 -14.02
N SER A 364 -6.37 -14.50 -14.39
CA SER A 364 -7.55 -14.72 -15.23
C SER A 364 -8.83 -14.37 -14.46
N LEU A 365 -9.69 -13.54 -15.04
CA LEU A 365 -10.98 -13.14 -14.48
C LEU A 365 -12.08 -14.17 -14.78
N ALA A 366 -11.76 -15.26 -15.48
CA ALA A 366 -12.68 -16.37 -15.71
C ALA A 366 -12.61 -17.44 -14.61
N ASP A 367 -11.40 -17.75 -14.13
CA ASP A 367 -11.14 -18.87 -13.23
C ASP A 367 -10.19 -18.56 -12.05
N GLY A 368 -9.61 -17.36 -11.99
CA GLY A 368 -8.70 -16.92 -10.93
C GLY A 368 -7.28 -17.45 -11.06
N LYS A 369 -6.92 -18.12 -12.16
CA LYS A 369 -5.56 -18.63 -12.38
C LYS A 369 -4.54 -17.50 -12.44
N VAL A 370 -3.43 -17.65 -11.69
CA VAL A 370 -2.31 -16.69 -11.65
C VAL A 370 -1.12 -17.22 -12.46
N LEU A 371 -0.62 -16.41 -13.38
CA LEU A 371 0.45 -16.73 -14.32
C LEU A 371 1.52 -15.65 -14.32
N ALA A 372 2.78 -16.05 -14.56
CA ALA A 372 3.86 -15.12 -14.85
C ALA A 372 3.65 -14.45 -16.21
N VAL A 373 4.13 -13.20 -16.33
CA VAL A 373 4.19 -12.46 -17.60
C VAL A 373 5.63 -12.05 -17.89
N ALA A 374 6.28 -11.40 -16.94
CA ALA A 374 7.67 -10.96 -17.04
C ALA A 374 8.28 -10.77 -15.63
N GLY A 375 9.60 -10.73 -15.50
CA GLY A 375 10.33 -10.50 -14.23
C GLY A 375 10.24 -11.62 -13.17
N GLY A 376 11.22 -11.64 -12.24
CA GLY A 376 11.36 -12.62 -11.14
C GLY A 376 12.12 -13.91 -11.48
N ASP A 377 12.26 -14.84 -10.53
CA ASP A 377 12.84 -16.17 -10.79
C ASP A 377 11.77 -17.27 -10.90
N ARG A 378 12.14 -18.43 -11.44
CA ARG A 378 11.29 -19.64 -11.40
C ARG A 378 11.14 -20.21 -9.99
N ASN A 379 12.14 -20.00 -9.13
CA ASN A 379 12.07 -20.30 -7.71
C ASN A 379 11.10 -19.33 -7.03
N PRO A 380 9.95 -19.79 -6.53
CA PRO A 380 8.95 -18.91 -5.92
C PRO A 380 9.44 -18.25 -4.62
N LEU A 381 10.55 -18.72 -4.03
CA LEU A 381 11.12 -18.14 -2.81
C LEU A 381 12.21 -17.09 -3.09
N ASP A 382 12.63 -16.94 -4.35
CA ASP A 382 13.62 -15.95 -4.71
C ASP A 382 12.96 -14.59 -5.01
N LEU A 383 13.17 -13.65 -4.09
CA LEU A 383 12.72 -12.25 -4.17
C LEU A 383 13.88 -11.29 -4.49
N PHE A 384 15.02 -11.81 -4.94
CA PHE A 384 16.23 -11.05 -5.27
C PHE A 384 16.57 -11.09 -6.76
N SER A 385 15.71 -11.69 -7.58
CA SER A 385 15.84 -11.71 -9.04
C SER A 385 15.31 -10.42 -9.64
N PHE A 386 16.12 -9.37 -9.55
CA PHE A 386 15.87 -8.04 -10.12
C PHE A 386 17.01 -7.60 -11.03
N GLY A 387 16.72 -6.70 -11.96
CA GLY A 387 17.70 -6.17 -12.92
C GLY A 387 17.05 -5.26 -13.96
N ASP A 388 17.83 -4.84 -14.95
CA ASP A 388 17.39 -4.00 -16.07
C ASP A 388 17.86 -4.62 -17.39
N VAL A 389 17.09 -5.61 -17.88
CA VAL A 389 17.42 -6.40 -19.06
C VAL A 389 16.15 -6.68 -19.87
N ASP A 390 16.18 -6.32 -21.14
CA ASP A 390 15.15 -6.71 -22.10
C ASP A 390 15.30 -8.20 -22.45
N GLY A 391 14.18 -8.94 -22.41
CA GLY A 391 14.22 -10.36 -22.69
C GLY A 391 12.86 -11.00 -22.87
N LYS A 392 12.88 -12.25 -23.35
CA LYS A 392 11.70 -13.11 -23.50
C LYS A 392 11.63 -14.22 -22.44
N LEU A 393 12.63 -14.30 -21.56
CA LEU A 393 12.78 -15.44 -20.65
C LEU A 393 11.86 -15.32 -19.43
N TYR A 394 10.59 -15.68 -19.64
CA TYR A 394 9.72 -16.36 -18.67
C TYR A 394 9.06 -17.57 -19.33
#